data_AF-A0A962L452-F1
#
_entry.id   AF-A0A962L452-F1
#
_cell.length_a   1.000
_cell.length_b   1.000
_cell.length_c   1.000
_cell.angle_alpha   90.00
_cell.angle_beta   90.00
_cell.angle_gamma   90.00
#
_symmetry.space_group_name_H-M   'P 1'
#
loop_
_entity.id
_entity.type
_entity.pdbx_description
1 polymer ?
#
loop_
_entity_poly.entity_id
_entity_poly.type
_entity_poly.pdbx_seq_one_letter_code
_entity_poly.pdbx_strand_id
1 'polypeptide(L)'
;MDIVEARLRFKPAVTQIVEQCSVTEDFVDRERFRVTIATVWGNAVLEPQKSGIVESDLPVLHDFLNEEIEKILGEGQSITSCYEYLMSRQGEECLERLQIGARHREFLQYFGRLILSQTS
;
A
#
# COMPACT_ATOMS: atom_id res chain seq x y z
N MET A 1 7.53 5.25 17.84
CA MET A 1 6.13 5.67 17.66
C MET A 1 5.20 4.56 18.17
N ASP A 2 4.01 4.90 18.67
CA ASP A 2 2.95 3.91 18.98
C ASP A 2 1.77 3.97 17.98
N ILE A 3 0.82 3.04 18.07
CA ILE A 3 -0.30 2.95 17.12
C ILE A 3 -1.25 4.15 17.18
N VAL A 4 -1.39 4.80 18.35
CA VAL A 4 -2.26 5.97 18.50
C VAL A 4 -1.62 7.18 17.83
N GLU A 5 -0.33 7.36 18.02
CA GLU A 5 0.47 8.37 17.34
C GLU A 5 0.45 8.15 15.82
N ALA A 6 0.60 6.91 15.35
CA ALA A 6 0.53 6.56 13.93
C ALA A 6 -0.81 6.96 13.30
N ARG A 7 -1.93 6.66 13.98
CA ARG A 7 -3.28 7.05 13.52
C ARG A 7 -3.42 8.57 13.43
N LEU A 8 -2.97 9.32 14.43
CA LEU A 8 -3.05 10.80 14.38
C LEU A 8 -2.19 11.38 13.27
N ARG A 9 -0.99 10.83 13.08
CA ARG A 9 0.02 11.35 12.17
C ARG A 9 -0.26 11.04 10.71
N PHE A 10 -0.65 9.80 10.40
CA PHE A 10 -0.72 9.31 9.02
C PHE A 10 -2.14 9.21 8.45
N LYS A 11 -3.18 9.28 9.29
CA LYS A 11 -4.57 9.28 8.80
C LYS A 11 -4.84 10.37 7.76
N PRO A 12 -4.35 11.62 7.89
CA PRO A 12 -4.57 12.63 6.84
C PRO A 12 -3.98 12.22 5.48
N ALA A 13 -2.79 11.61 5.46
CA ALA A 13 -2.16 11.16 4.23
C ALA A 13 -2.92 9.98 3.60
N VAL A 14 -3.40 9.04 4.41
CA VAL A 14 -4.24 7.92 3.93
C VAL A 14 -5.57 8.43 3.38
N THR A 15 -6.22 9.37 4.06
CA THR A 15 -7.46 10.00 3.57
C THR A 15 -7.24 10.63 2.19
N GLN A 16 -6.14 11.37 2.00
CA GLN A 16 -5.78 11.93 0.68
C GLN A 16 -5.56 10.85 -0.39
N ILE A 17 -4.92 9.73 -0.04
CA ILE A 17 -4.75 8.59 -0.96
C ILE A 17 -6.12 8.04 -1.36
N VAL A 18 -7.03 7.86 -0.41
CA VAL A 18 -8.38 7.36 -0.68
C VAL A 18 -9.13 8.33 -1.59
N GLU A 19 -9.11 9.63 -1.31
CA GLU A 19 -9.71 10.68 -2.15
C GLU A 19 -9.17 10.66 -3.59
N GLN A 20 -7.86 10.46 -3.77
CA GLN A 20 -7.24 10.34 -5.11
C GLN A 20 -7.63 9.06 -5.85
N CYS A 21 -8.04 8.03 -5.11
CA CYS A 21 -8.53 6.77 -5.67
C CYS A 21 -10.06 6.79 -5.84
N SER A 22 -10.76 7.79 -5.34
CA SER A 22 -12.20 7.90 -5.47
C SER A 22 -12.61 8.32 -6.89
N VAL A 23 -13.59 7.61 -7.45
CA VAL A 23 -14.25 7.93 -8.73
C VAL A 23 -15.47 8.83 -8.49
N THR A 24 -16.13 8.65 -7.34
CA THR A 24 -17.20 9.48 -6.78
C THR A 24 -17.05 9.52 -5.25
N GLU A 25 -17.86 10.33 -4.55
CA GLU A 25 -17.78 10.45 -3.07
C GLU A 25 -17.91 9.09 -2.34
N ASP A 26 -18.67 8.14 -2.89
CA ASP A 26 -18.92 6.83 -2.27
C ASP A 26 -18.21 5.65 -2.95
N PHE A 27 -17.44 5.88 -4.01
CA PHE A 27 -16.82 4.80 -4.78
C PHE A 27 -15.31 4.97 -4.91
N VAL A 28 -14.57 4.10 -4.21
CA VAL A 28 -13.10 4.02 -4.30
C VAL A 28 -12.72 2.98 -5.35
N ASP A 29 -11.87 3.38 -6.30
CA ASP A 29 -11.16 2.45 -7.18
C ASP A 29 -10.16 1.63 -6.35
N ARG A 30 -10.58 0.42 -5.99
CA ARG A 30 -9.82 -0.51 -5.16
C ARG A 30 -8.51 -0.94 -5.80
N GLU A 31 -8.45 -1.02 -7.12
CA GLU A 31 -7.24 -1.43 -7.83
C GLU A 31 -6.18 -0.32 -7.80
N ARG A 32 -6.61 0.91 -8.10
CA ARG A 32 -5.75 2.08 -7.94
C ARG A 32 -5.30 2.25 -6.49
N PHE A 33 -6.18 2.01 -5.52
CA PHE A 33 -5.81 2.03 -4.11
C PHE A 33 -4.74 0.98 -3.77
N ARG A 34 -4.88 -0.27 -4.22
CA ARG A 34 -3.87 -1.33 -4.02
C ARG A 34 -2.50 -0.92 -4.56
N VAL A 35 -2.45 -0.38 -5.79
CA VAL A 35 -1.19 0.09 -6.39
C VAL A 35 -0.58 1.22 -5.57
N THR A 36 -1.38 2.22 -5.20
CA THR A 36 -0.90 3.39 -4.44
C THR A 36 -0.38 3.00 -3.07
N ILE A 37 -1.15 2.20 -2.31
CA ILE A 37 -0.77 1.85 -0.93
C ILE A 37 0.46 0.93 -0.89
N ALA A 38 0.56 -0.02 -1.83
CA ALA A 38 1.77 -0.83 -1.99
C ALA A 38 2.99 0.04 -2.34
N THR A 39 2.79 1.07 -3.16
CA THR A 39 3.87 2.02 -3.50
C THR A 39 4.33 2.81 -2.28
N VAL A 40 3.39 3.31 -1.48
CA VAL A 40 3.68 4.04 -0.24
C VAL A 40 4.46 3.17 0.73
N TRP A 41 4.02 1.92 0.94
CA TRP A 41 4.72 0.98 1.81
C TRP A 41 6.15 0.72 1.33
N GLY A 42 6.33 0.36 0.05
CA GLY A 42 7.67 0.11 -0.49
C GLY A 42 8.61 1.31 -0.34
N ASN A 43 8.12 2.53 -0.53
CA ASN A 43 8.91 3.75 -0.34
C ASN A 43 9.27 3.98 1.14
N ALA A 44 8.33 3.74 2.05
CA ALA A 44 8.58 3.85 3.49
C ALA A 44 9.63 2.83 3.96
N VAL A 45 9.64 1.62 3.39
CA VAL A 45 10.66 0.60 3.68
C VAL A 45 12.02 0.98 3.10
N LEU A 46 12.09 1.52 1.88
CA LEU A 46 13.38 1.94 1.29
C LEU A 46 14.01 3.13 2.01
N GLU A 47 13.19 4.15 2.31
CA GLU A 47 13.68 5.42 2.82
C GLU A 47 12.76 5.93 3.96
N PRO A 48 12.74 5.28 5.14
CA PRO A 48 11.86 5.63 6.25
C PRO A 48 11.90 7.12 6.62
N GLN A 49 13.08 7.73 6.51
CA GLN A 49 13.30 9.13 6.86
C GLN A 49 12.56 10.09 5.91
N LYS A 50 12.35 9.72 4.64
CA LYS A 50 11.53 10.51 3.70
C LYS A 50 10.05 10.49 4.06
N SER A 51 9.60 9.44 4.75
CA SER A 51 8.28 9.34 5.38
C SER A 51 8.24 9.96 6.78
N GLY A 52 9.36 10.55 7.24
CA GLY A 52 9.49 11.18 8.55
C GLY A 52 9.55 10.20 9.72
N ILE A 53 9.83 8.92 9.47
CA ILE A 53 9.92 7.88 10.49
C ILE A 53 11.34 7.31 10.56
N VAL A 54 11.61 6.53 11.61
CA VAL A 54 12.81 5.68 11.67
C VAL A 54 12.45 4.22 11.38
N GLU A 55 13.44 3.39 11.12
CA GLU A 55 13.23 1.98 10.77
C GLU A 55 12.46 1.21 11.85
N SER A 56 12.71 1.51 13.14
CA SER A 56 11.99 0.89 14.25
C SER A 56 10.50 1.22 14.32
N ASP A 57 10.03 2.22 13.57
CA ASP A 57 8.62 2.59 13.47
C ASP A 57 7.89 1.82 12.35
N LEU A 58 8.62 1.12 11.47
CA LEU A 58 8.03 0.39 10.33
C LEU A 58 6.97 -0.64 10.73
N PRO A 59 7.13 -1.45 11.80
CA PRO A 59 6.09 -2.38 12.23
C PRO A 59 4.78 -1.67 12.60
N VAL A 60 4.89 -0.53 13.28
CA VAL A 60 3.70 0.25 13.70
C VAL A 60 3.03 0.90 12.49
N LEU A 61 3.81 1.40 11.53
CA LEU A 61 3.27 1.90 10.26
C LEU A 61 2.58 0.78 9.48
N HIS A 62 3.18 -0.41 9.42
CA HIS A 62 2.60 -1.59 8.76
C HIS A 62 1.24 -1.95 9.35
N ASP A 63 1.14 -2.04 10.67
CA ASP A 63 -0.11 -2.35 11.37
C ASP A 63 -1.19 -1.30 11.11
N PHE A 64 -0.82 -0.01 11.19
CA PHE A 64 -1.74 1.08 10.86
C PHE A 64 -2.23 1.01 9.40
N LEU A 65 -1.33 0.77 8.44
CA LEU A 65 -1.71 0.67 7.03
C LEU A 65 -2.61 -0.54 6.79
N ASN A 66 -2.42 -1.66 7.48
CA ASN A 66 -3.32 -2.81 7.39
C ASN A 66 -4.72 -2.48 7.91
N GLU A 67 -4.84 -1.78 9.05
CA GLU A 67 -6.15 -1.31 9.54
C GLU A 67 -6.89 -0.45 8.51
N GLU A 68 -6.15 0.40 7.79
CA GLU A 68 -6.73 1.28 6.77
C GLU A 68 -7.06 0.53 5.48
N ILE A 69 -6.23 -0.42 5.07
CA ILE A 69 -6.49 -1.28 3.91
C ILE A 69 -7.76 -2.10 4.11
N GLU A 70 -7.94 -2.69 5.29
CA GLU A 70 -9.10 -3.51 5.61
C GLU A 70 -10.41 -2.71 5.52
N LYS A 71 -10.41 -1.44 5.95
CA LYS A 71 -11.58 -0.54 5.85
C LYS A 71 -12.00 -0.27 4.41
N ILE A 72 -11.07 -0.29 3.46
CA ILE A 72 -11.32 0.07 2.05
C ILE A 72 -11.53 -1.16 1.18
N LEU A 73 -10.71 -2.20 1.36
CA LEU A 73 -10.69 -3.39 0.53
C LEU A 73 -11.53 -4.54 1.08
N GLY A 74 -11.88 -4.49 2.37
CA GLY A 74 -12.67 -5.50 3.07
C GLY A 74 -11.84 -6.35 4.04
N GLU A 75 -12.54 -7.15 4.83
CA GLU A 75 -11.98 -7.99 5.89
C GLU A 75 -10.84 -8.91 5.37
N GLY A 76 -9.78 -9.02 6.16
CA GLY A 76 -8.62 -9.87 5.86
C GLY A 76 -7.71 -9.34 4.74
N GLN A 77 -7.93 -8.12 4.25
CA GLN A 77 -7.03 -7.46 3.30
C GLN A 77 -5.88 -6.77 4.05
N SER A 78 -4.69 -6.83 3.47
CA SER A 78 -3.45 -6.32 4.06
C SER A 78 -2.48 -5.84 2.99
N ILE A 79 -1.36 -5.24 3.41
CA ILE A 79 -0.23 -4.93 2.53
C ILE A 79 0.21 -6.19 1.79
N THR A 80 0.34 -7.32 2.48
CA THR A 80 0.72 -8.59 1.87
C THR A 80 -0.27 -9.02 0.80
N SER A 81 -1.59 -8.96 1.07
CA SER A 81 -2.60 -9.33 0.07
C SER A 81 -2.64 -8.36 -1.12
N CYS A 82 -2.29 -7.08 -0.92
CA CYS A 82 -2.07 -6.14 -2.02
C CYS A 82 -0.93 -6.60 -2.93
N TYR A 83 0.22 -7.01 -2.38
CA TYR A 83 1.32 -7.54 -3.19
C TYR A 83 0.99 -8.88 -3.84
N GLU A 84 0.28 -9.79 -3.16
CA GLU A 84 -0.21 -11.04 -3.76
C GLU A 84 -1.08 -10.76 -4.99
N TYR A 85 -2.01 -9.79 -4.87
CA TYR A 85 -2.83 -9.36 -6.00
C TYR A 85 -1.97 -8.81 -7.13
N LEU A 86 -1.06 -7.88 -6.84
CA LEU A 86 -0.21 -7.24 -7.86
C LEU A 86 0.74 -8.21 -8.56
N MET A 87 1.11 -9.31 -7.91
CA MET A 87 1.94 -10.38 -8.48
C MET A 87 1.12 -11.44 -9.23
N SER A 88 -0.21 -11.37 -9.19
CA SER A 88 -1.10 -12.27 -9.92
C SER A 88 -1.28 -11.83 -11.38
N ARG A 89 -1.88 -12.71 -12.19
CA ARG A 89 -2.26 -12.38 -13.57
C ARG A 89 -3.24 -11.20 -13.61
N GLN A 90 -4.23 -11.18 -12.73
CA GLN A 90 -5.20 -10.09 -12.61
C GLN A 90 -4.51 -8.78 -12.22
N GLY A 91 -3.49 -8.86 -11.36
CA GLY A 91 -2.63 -7.73 -11.00
C GLY A 91 -1.90 -7.14 -12.20
N GLU A 92 -1.28 -7.98 -13.03
CA GLU A 92 -0.59 -7.51 -14.24
C GLU A 92 -1.56 -6.84 -15.23
N GLU A 93 -2.72 -7.45 -15.49
CA GLU A 93 -3.78 -6.84 -16.34
C GLU A 93 -4.27 -5.50 -15.77
N CYS A 94 -4.36 -5.38 -14.44
CA CYS A 94 -4.65 -4.14 -13.74
C CYS A 94 -3.55 -3.08 -13.94
N LEU A 95 -2.27 -3.43 -13.78
CA LEU A 95 -1.14 -2.53 -13.99
C LEU A 95 -1.07 -2.01 -15.43
N GLU A 96 -1.44 -2.84 -16.40
CA GLU A 96 -1.60 -2.44 -17.80
C GLU A 96 -2.74 -1.45 -17.99
N ARG A 97 -3.93 -1.76 -17.48
CA ARG A 97 -5.11 -0.88 -17.58
C ARG A 97 -4.88 0.48 -16.93
N LEU A 98 -4.20 0.50 -15.78
CA LEU A 98 -3.83 1.73 -15.08
C LEU A 98 -2.63 2.46 -15.70
N GLN A 99 -2.06 1.93 -16.79
CA GLN A 99 -0.92 2.50 -17.51
C GLN A 99 0.30 2.74 -16.61
N ILE A 100 0.53 1.85 -15.64
CA ILE A 100 1.68 1.95 -14.75
C ILE A 100 2.96 1.74 -15.57
N GLY A 101 3.89 2.70 -15.49
CA GLY A 101 5.14 2.68 -16.24
C GLY A 101 6.10 1.56 -15.80
N ALA A 102 6.97 1.11 -16.70
CA ALA A 102 7.85 -0.04 -16.51
C ALA A 102 8.66 0.01 -15.20
N ARG A 103 9.30 1.15 -14.90
CA ARG A 103 10.09 1.35 -13.67
C ARG A 103 9.25 1.15 -12.40
N HIS A 104 8.00 1.61 -12.41
CA HIS A 104 7.10 1.49 -11.27
C HIS A 104 6.62 0.04 -11.11
N ARG A 105 6.35 -0.67 -12.22
CA ARG A 105 6.06 -2.12 -12.16
C ARG A 105 7.23 -2.90 -11.60
N GLU A 106 8.45 -2.64 -12.08
CA GLU A 106 9.67 -3.29 -11.57
C GLU A 106 9.83 -3.08 -10.06
N PHE A 107 9.58 -1.86 -9.59
CA PHE A 107 9.58 -1.53 -8.16
C PHE A 107 8.55 -2.37 -7.37
N LEU A 108 7.30 -2.43 -7.84
CA LEU A 108 6.24 -3.20 -7.18
C LEU A 108 6.56 -4.70 -7.16
N GLN A 109 7.07 -5.23 -8.28
CA GLN A 109 7.45 -6.63 -8.40
C GLN A 109 8.65 -7.00 -7.54
N TYR A 110 9.63 -6.09 -7.39
CA TYR A 110 10.76 -6.27 -6.49
C TYR A 110 10.29 -6.46 -5.04
N PHE A 111 9.43 -5.56 -4.55
CA PHE A 111 8.88 -5.67 -3.21
C PHE A 111 7.94 -6.86 -3.04
N GLY A 112 7.12 -7.15 -4.05
CA GLY A 112 6.27 -8.33 -4.05
C GLY A 112 7.08 -9.61 -3.85
N ARG A 113 8.20 -9.78 -4.59
CA ARG A 113 9.09 -10.93 -4.38
C ARG A 113 9.67 -10.99 -2.98
N LEU A 114 10.15 -9.87 -2.44
CA LEU A 114 10.76 -9.83 -1.10
C LEU A 114 9.79 -10.15 0.03
N ILE A 115 8.58 -9.60 -0.04
CA ILE A 115 7.56 -9.80 1.01
C ILE A 115 7.03 -11.23 0.93
N LEU A 116 6.72 -11.72 -0.27
CA LEU A 116 6.13 -13.06 -0.44
C LEU A 116 7.15 -14.19 -0.22
N SER A 117 8.44 -13.94 -0.43
CA SER A 117 9.48 -14.93 -0.09
C SER A 117 9.66 -15.13 1.41
N GLN A 118 9.20 -14.20 2.25
CA GLN A 118 9.28 -14.30 3.71
C GLN A 118 8.07 -15.03 4.32
N THR A 119 7.00 -15.23 3.54
CA THR A 119 5.77 -15.91 3.97
C THR A 119 5.70 -17.37 3.49
N SER A 120 6.75 -17.86 2.80
CA SER A 120 6.86 -19.20 2.20
C SER A 120 7.65 -20.19 3.05
#